data_AF-A0A0H1RDW2-F1
#
_entry.id   AF-A0A0H1RDW2-F1
#
_cell.length_a   1.000
_cell.length_b   1.000
_cell.length_c   1.000
_cell.angle_alpha   90.00
_cell.angle_beta   90.00
_cell.angle_gamma   90.00
#
_symmetry.space_group_name_H-M   'P 1'
#
loop_
_entity.id
_entity.type
_entity.pdbx_description
1 polymer ?
#
loop_
_entity_poly.entity_id
_entity_poly.type
_entity_poly.pdbx_seq_one_letter_code
_entity_poly.pdbx_strand_id
1 'polypeptide(L)' 'MTREVADRLLESLRPTRHLLTRTLADIPIGGPEYRQVDRVVQEIDGLAKILIGDETHYYRESHHLAQGTDPERGDR' A
#
# COMPACT_ATOMS: atom_id res chain seq x y z
N MET A 1 -3.01 -5.63 20.68
CA MET A 1 -2.68 -6.09 19.30
C MET A 1 -1.18 -5.87 19.10
N THR A 2 -0.46 -6.81 18.51
CA THR A 2 1.00 -6.68 18.28
C THR A 2 1.26 -6.06 16.91
N ARG A 3 2.43 -5.42 16.74
CA ARG A 3 2.84 -4.81 15.47
C ARG A 3 2.87 -5.82 14.33
N GLU A 4 3.35 -7.03 14.57
CA GLU A 4 3.36 -8.13 13.59
C GLU A 4 1.95 -8.51 13.10
N VAL A 5 0.95 -8.45 13.98
CA VAL A 5 -0.46 -8.71 13.61
C VAL A 5 -1.01 -7.55 12.78
N ALA A 6 -0.67 -6.31 13.13
CA ALA A 6 -1.03 -5.14 12.33
C ALA A 6 -0.43 -5.20 10.92
N ASP A 7 0.87 -5.50 10.81
CA ASP A 7 1.58 -5.58 9.54
C ASP A 7 1.01 -6.68 8.65
N ARG A 8 0.72 -7.87 9.19
CA ARG A 8 0.09 -8.96 8.42
C ARG A 8 -1.31 -8.60 7.93
N LEU A 9 -2.09 -7.92 8.77
CA LEU A 9 -3.43 -7.45 8.40
C LEU A 9 -3.35 -6.44 7.25
N LEU A 10 -2.48 -5.45 7.37
CA LEU A 10 -2.29 -4.45 6.33
C LEU A 10 -1.71 -5.05 5.02
N GLU A 11 -0.81 -6.04 5.12
CA GLU A 11 -0.30 -6.77 3.95
C GLU A 11 -1.43 -7.52 3.23
N SER A 12 -2.34 -8.15 3.97
CA SER A 12 -3.50 -8.84 3.38
C SER A 12 -4.48 -7.89 2.67
N LEU A 13 -4.55 -6.62 3.08
CA LEU A 13 -5.38 -5.60 2.46
C LEU A 13 -4.71 -4.95 1.25
N ARG A 14 -3.39 -5.15 1.08
CA ARG A 14 -2.58 -4.54 0.01
C ARG A 14 -3.12 -4.82 -1.40
N PRO A 15 -3.50 -6.06 -1.77
CA PRO A 15 -4.05 -6.34 -3.10
C PRO A 15 -5.40 -5.68 -3.33
N THR A 16 -6.26 -5.67 -2.30
CA THR A 16 -7.59 -5.04 -2.36
C THR A 16 -7.47 -3.54 -2.56
N ARG A 17 -6.59 -2.86 -1.80
CA ARG A 17 -6.30 -1.44 -1.99
C ARG A 17 -5.85 -1.16 -3.42
N HIS A 18 -4.89 -1.95 -3.92
CA HIS A 18 -4.37 -1.78 -5.28
C HIS A 18 -5.46 -1.89 -6.34
N LEU A 19 -6.31 -2.91 -6.22
CA LEU A 19 -7.43 -3.12 -7.12
C LEU A 19 -8.40 -1.94 -7.09
N LEU A 20 -8.80 -1.49 -5.89
CA LEU A 20 -9.73 -0.37 -5.73
C LEU A 20 -9.15 0.93 -6.28
N THR A 21 -7.86 1.21 -6.04
CA THR A 21 -7.18 2.38 -6.63
C THR A 21 -7.15 2.31 -8.16
N ARG A 22 -6.94 1.13 -8.75
CA ARG A 22 -7.06 0.95 -10.20
C ARG A 22 -8.49 1.18 -10.70
N THR A 23 -9.47 0.61 -10.01
CA THR A 23 -10.89 0.82 -10.33
C THR A 23 -11.27 2.31 -10.32
N LEU A 24 -10.72 3.12 -9.42
CA LEU A 24 -10.96 4.58 -9.42
C LEU A 24 -10.48 5.26 -10.70
N ALA A 25 -9.44 4.75 -11.36
CA ALA A 25 -8.94 5.31 -12.62
C ALA A 25 -9.91 5.05 -13.80
N ASP A 26 -10.75 4.02 -13.68
CA ASP A 26 -11.67 3.58 -14.74
C ASP A 26 -13.09 4.14 -14.57
N ILE A 27 -13.41 4.79 -13.43
CA ILE A 27 -14.74 5.32 -13.11
C ILE A 27 -14.78 6.85 -13.23
N PRO A 28 -15.88 7.45 -13.75
CA PRO A 28 -16.05 8.89 -13.76
C PRO A 28 -15.93 9.54 -12.37
N ILE A 29 -15.00 10.50 -12.25
CA ILE A 29 -14.72 11.22 -11.00
C ILE A 29 -15.99 11.93 -10.50
N GLY A 30 -16.28 11.82 -9.21
CA GLY A 30 -17.42 12.47 -8.55
C GLY A 30 -18.75 11.71 -8.64
N GLY A 31 -18.80 10.65 -9.47
CA GLY A 31 -19.94 9.73 -9.52
C GLY A 31 -20.18 8.99 -8.19
N PRO A 32 -21.39 8.45 -7.98
CA PRO A 32 -21.71 7.70 -6.77
C PRO A 32 -20.82 6.47 -6.60
N GLU A 33 -20.43 5.80 -7.68
CA GLU A 33 -19.51 4.65 -7.66
C GLU A 33 -18.09 5.10 -7.29
N TYR A 34 -17.61 6.19 -7.88
CA TYR A 34 -16.30 6.76 -7.55
C TYR A 34 -16.22 7.10 -6.06
N ARG A 35 -17.21 7.81 -5.53
CA ARG A 35 -17.25 8.20 -4.11
C ARG A 35 -17.29 7.00 -3.16
N GLN A 36 -17.96 5.92 -3.55
CA GLN A 36 -18.01 4.70 -2.76
C GLN A 36 -16.65 4.00 -2.73
N VAL A 37 -16.03 3.82 -3.89
CA VAL A 37 -14.70 3.17 -3.98
C VAL A 37 -13.64 4.02 -3.28
N ASP A 38 -13.66 5.34 -3.47
CA ASP A 38 -12.73 6.29 -2.84
C ASP A 38 -12.83 6.23 -1.31
N ARG A 39 -14.06 6.18 -0.77
CA ARG A 39 -14.29 6.02 0.66
C ARG A 39 -13.66 4.73 1.21
N VAL A 40 -13.80 3.61 0.51
CA VAL A 40 -13.22 2.33 0.97
C VAL A 40 -11.69 2.39 0.95
N VAL A 41 -11.08 3.01 -0.06
CA VAL A 41 -9.63 3.21 -0.12
C VAL A 41 -9.16 4.07 1.06
N GLN A 42 -9.86 5.17 1.36
CA GLN A 42 -9.56 6.04 2.50
C GLN A 42 -9.74 5.32 3.84
N GLU A 43 -10.73 4.45 3.97
CA GLU A 43 -10.92 3.64 5.18
C GLU A 43 -9.76 2.65 5.39
N ILE A 44 -9.26 2.02 4.32
CA ILE A 44 -8.07 1.15 4.39
C ILE A 44 -6.82 1.94 4.80
N ASP A 45 -6.61 3.13 4.20
CA ASP A 45 -5.48 3.99 4.55
C ASP A 45 -5.61 4.52 5.99
N GLY A 46 -6.83 4.80 6.45
CA GLY A 46 -7.14 5.15 7.84
C GLY A 46 -6.86 4.01 8.83
N LEU A 47 -7.11 2.76 8.45
CA LEU A 47 -6.71 1.60 9.25
C LEU A 47 -5.18 1.53 9.41
N ALA A 48 -4.41 1.81 8.36
CA ALA A 48 -2.94 1.87 8.49
C ALA A 48 -2.51 2.94 9.49
N LYS A 49 -3.11 4.13 9.45
CA LYS A 49 -2.88 5.19 10.44
C LYS A 49 -3.17 4.74 11.87
N ILE A 50 -4.30 4.06 12.10
CA ILE A 50 -4.71 3.61 13.43
C ILE A 50 -3.78 2.52 13.96
N LEU A 51 -3.41 1.56 13.10
CA LEU A 51 -2.73 0.34 13.52
C LEU A 51 -1.22 0.54 13.68
N ILE A 52 -0.60 1.38 12.84
CA ILE A 52 0.87 1.56 12.81
C ILE A 52 1.32 3.03 12.81
N GLY A 53 0.39 3.99 12.82
CA GLY A 53 0.72 5.42 12.83
C GLY A 53 1.10 6.01 11.47
N ASP A 54 0.90 5.28 10.37
CA ASP A 54 1.30 5.70 9.04
C ASP A 54 0.11 5.77 8.08
N GLU A 55 -0.26 6.98 7.70
CA GLU A 55 -1.37 7.29 6.77
C GLU A 55 -0.87 7.42 5.31
N THR A 56 0.43 7.55 5.10
CA THR A 56 0.98 8.12 3.84
C THR A 56 2.07 7.27 3.18
N HIS A 57 2.74 6.36 3.90
CA HIS A 57 3.94 5.67 3.41
C HIS A 57 3.90 4.14 3.49
N TYR A 58 2.87 3.51 4.05
CA TYR A 58 2.79 2.05 4.16
C TYR A 58 2.88 1.31 2.79
N TYR A 59 2.50 2.00 1.71
CA TYR A 59 2.54 1.45 0.35
C TYR A 59 3.77 1.90 -0.46
N ARG A 60 4.64 2.78 0.06
CA ARG A 60 5.83 3.23 -0.66
C ARG A 60 6.89 2.14 -0.59
N GLU A 61 6.69 1.14 -1.43
CA GLU A 61 7.65 0.12 -1.87
C GLU A 61 8.64 -0.40 -0.83
N SER A 62 8.42 -1.66 -0.44
CA SER A 62 9.44 -2.58 0.04
C SER A 62 10.52 -2.89 -1.03
N HIS A 63 10.99 -1.92 -1.81
CA HIS A 63 12.06 -2.09 -2.82
C HIS A 63 13.48 -1.91 -2.27
N HIS A 64 13.69 -2.08 -0.97
CA HIS A 64 15.02 -2.04 -0.36
C HIS A 64 15.60 -3.41 0.04
N LEU A 65 15.06 -4.53 -0.45
CA LEU A 65 15.61 -5.87 -0.19
C LEU A 65 15.89 -6.73 -1.43
N ALA A 66 15.95 -6.11 -2.62
CA ALA A 66 16.39 -6.79 -3.83
C ALA A 66 17.35 -5.91 -4.65
N GLN A 67 18.41 -5.42 -4.01
CA GLN A 67 19.67 -5.21 -4.73
C GLN A 67 20.70 -6.06 -4.01
N GLY A 68 20.95 -7.23 -4.59
CA GLY A 68 22.09 -8.04 -4.25
C GLY A 68 23.33 -7.16 -4.26
N THR A 69 24.06 -7.23 -3.14
CA THR A 69 25.46 -6.86 -3.08
C THR A 69 26.19 -7.57 -4.22
N ASP A 70 26.62 -6.83 -5.22
CA ASP A 70 27.68 -7.27 -6.11
C ASP A 70 28.93 -6.45 -5.77
N PRO A 71 29.90 -7.02 -5.03
CA PRO A 71 31.14 -6.34 -4.74
C PRO A 71 32.26 -6.95 -5.58
N GLU A 72 32.32 -6.73 -6.89
CA GLU A 72 33.57 -6.98 -7.62
C GLU A 72 33.96 -5.82 -8.53
N ARG A 73 34.67 -4.88 -7.90
CA ARG A 73 35.73 -4.10 -8.53
C ARG A 73 36.95 -5.02 -8.69
N GLY A 74 37.31 -5.36 -9.93
CA GLY A 74 38.48 -6.22 -10.20
C GLY A 74 38.89 -6.30 -11.67
N ASP A 75 39.76 -5.36 -12.06
CA ASP A 75 40.99 -5.60 -12.84
C ASP A 75 40.92 -6.35 -14.19
N ARG A 76 40.83 -5.59 -15.30
CA ARG A 76 41.74 -5.66 -16.47
C ARG A 76 41.34 -4.66 -17.57
#